data_AF-A0A496VS07-F1
#
_entry.id   AF-A0A496VS07-F1
#
_cell.length_a   1.000
_cell.length_b   1.000
_cell.length_c   1.000
_cell.angle_alpha   90.00
_cell.angle_beta   90.00
_cell.angle_gamma   90.00
#
_symmetry.space_group_name_H-M   'P 1'
#
loop_
_entity.id
_entity.type
_entity.pdbx_description
1 polymer ?
#
loop_
_entity_poly.entity_id
_entity_poly.type
_entity_poly.pdbx_seq_one_letter_code
_entity_poly.pdbx_strand_id
1 'polypeptide(L)' 'MIGRIRALFWGMFFKYLGKGTTIAHSFIGSLPHLISIGNNTTIGIRCIFGAHGNGSIEIGNNVAIA' A
#
# COMPACT_ATOMS: atom_id res chain seq x y z
N MET A 1 7.57 -0.86 18.65
CA MET A 1 8.10 -2.08 18.01
C MET A 1 7.14 -2.69 16.98
N ILE A 2 5.83 -2.77 17.27
CA ILE A 2 4.77 -3.34 16.39
C ILE A 2 4.68 -2.72 14.98
N GLY A 3 4.88 -1.41 14.84
CA GLY A 3 4.74 -0.71 13.54
C GLY A 3 5.83 -1.07 12.52
N ARG A 4 7.04 -1.42 13.00
CA ARG A 4 8.18 -1.81 12.14
C ARG A 4 7.99 -3.20 11.54
N ILE A 5 7.35 -4.11 12.28
CA ILE A 5 7.03 -5.46 11.79
C ILE A 5 6.00 -5.38 10.65
N ARG A 6 4.96 -4.55 10.81
CA ARG A 6 3.95 -4.34 9.76
C ARG A 6 4.56 -3.76 8.48
N ALA A 7 5.45 -2.77 8.60
CA ALA A 7 6.15 -2.18 7.45
C ALA A 7 7.00 -3.20 6.69
N LEU A 8 7.66 -4.12 7.41
CA LEU A 8 8.42 -5.24 6.82
C LEU A 8 7.52 -6.21 6.05
N PHE A 9 6.35 -6.56 6.59
CA PHE A 9 5.39 -7.41 5.88
C PHE A 9 4.88 -6.71 4.60
N TRP A 10 4.48 -5.45 4.69
CA TRP A 10 3.98 -4.71 3.52
C TRP A 10 5.03 -4.57 2.41
N GLY A 11 6.30 -4.38 2.76
CA GLY A 11 7.40 -4.33 1.79
C GLY A 11 7.63 -5.62 1.00
N MET A 12 7.17 -6.78 1.52
CA MET A 12 7.20 -8.06 0.78
C MET A 12 5.96 -8.27 -0.09
N PHE A 13 4.83 -7.66 0.25
CA PHE A 13 3.57 -7.83 -0.47
C PHE A 13 3.43 -6.87 -1.65
N PHE A 14 3.84 -5.61 -1.49
CA PHE A 14 3.72 -4.60 -2.52
C PHE A 14 4.84 -4.68 -3.55
N LYS A 15 4.54 -4.34 -4.81
CA LYS A 15 5.56 -4.15 -5.84
C LYS A 15 6.55 -3.07 -5.43
N TYR A 16 6.04 -1.99 -4.84
CA TYR A 16 6.84 -0.89 -4.32
C TYR A 16 6.10 -0.22 -3.17
N LEU A 17 6.81 0.06 -2.08
CA LEU A 17 6.31 0.81 -0.94
C LEU A 17 7.31 1.93 -0.61
N GLY A 18 6.90 3.16 -0.89
CA GLY A 18 7.69 4.36 -0.63
C GLY A 18 7.95 4.61 0.85
N LYS A 19 8.96 5.42 1.14
CA LYS A 19 9.29 5.88 2.49
C LYS A 19 8.25 6.87 2.98
N GLY A 20 8.01 6.90 4.30
CA GLY A 20 7.03 7.80 4.90
C GLY A 20 5.58 7.42 4.62
N THR A 21 5.35 6.27 3.98
CA THR A 21 4.00 5.80 3.66
C THR A 21 3.37 5.09 4.85
N THR A 22 2.12 5.42 5.12
CA THR A 22 1.34 4.83 6.21
C THR A 22 0.12 4.12 5.65
N ILE A 23 -0.07 2.86 6.04
CA ILE A 23 -1.24 2.07 5.66
C ILE A 23 -1.96 1.69 6.95
N ALA A 24 -3.18 2.19 7.09
CA ALA A 24 -4.01 1.91 8.25
C ALA A 24 -4.41 0.42 8.31
N HIS A 25 -5.02 0.01 9.42
CA HIS A 25 -5.52 -1.35 9.56
C HIS A 25 -6.72 -1.61 8.63
N SER A 26 -7.04 -2.89 8.42
CA SER A 26 -8.18 -3.32 7.59
C SER A 26 -8.08 -2.99 6.09
N PHE A 27 -6.87 -2.77 5.58
CA PHE A 27 -6.60 -2.73 4.14
C PHE A 27 -6.79 -4.12 3.50
N ILE A 28 -7.43 -4.15 2.33
CA ILE A 28 -7.57 -5.36 1.51
C ILE A 28 -6.96 -5.08 0.14
N GLY A 29 -5.94 -5.85 -0.25
CA GLY A 29 -5.35 -5.78 -1.59
C GLY A 29 -5.46 -7.11 -2.31
N SER A 30 -6.08 -7.14 -3.49
CA SER A 30 -5.94 -8.27 -4.42
C SER A 30 -4.64 -8.09 -5.21
N LEU A 31 -3.88 -9.18 -5.40
CA LEU A 31 -2.61 -9.19 -6.14
C LEU A 31 -1.66 -8.03 -5.73
N PRO A 32 -1.23 -7.96 -4.46
CA PRO A 32 -0.48 -6.81 -3.95
C PRO A 32 0.87 -6.58 -4.66
N HIS A 33 1.43 -7.61 -5.30
CA HIS A 33 2.64 -7.51 -6.13
C HIS A 33 2.45 -6.71 -7.43
N LEU A 34 1.22 -6.26 -7.73
CA LEU A 34 0.89 -5.34 -8.83
C LEU A 34 0.65 -3.90 -8.35
N ILE A 35 0.75 -3.65 -7.05
CA ILE A 35 0.44 -2.36 -6.43
C ILE A 35 1.74 -1.66 -6.06
N SER A 36 1.91 -0.44 -6.58
CA SER A 36 3.04 0.45 -6.28
C SER A 36 2.53 1.70 -5.57
N ILE A 37 3.10 1.98 -4.39
CA ILE A 37 2.74 3.14 -3.57
C ILE A 37 3.95 4.05 -3.42
N GLY A 38 3.82 5.30 -3.84
CA GLY A 38 4.84 6.36 -3.74
C GLY A 38 5.17 6.76 -2.31
N ASN A 39 6.08 7.73 -2.19
CA ASN A 39 6.56 8.25 -0.91
C ASN A 39 5.52 9.18 -0.25
N ASN A 40 5.55 9.23 1.08
CA ASN A 40 4.71 10.11 1.91
C ASN A 40 3.20 9.95 1.63
N THR A 41 2.78 8.74 1.31
CA THR A 41 1.38 8.45 1.00
C THR A 41 0.65 7.91 2.22
N THR A 42 -0.61 8.29 2.41
CA THR A 42 -1.45 7.79 3.51
C THR A 42 -2.63 7.03 2.94
N ILE A 43 -2.80 5.79 3.37
CA ILE A 43 -3.95 4.94 3.05
C ILE A 43 -4.77 4.75 4.33
N GLY A 44 -6.02 5.20 4.27
CA GLY A 44 -7.00 5.16 5.33
C GLY A 44 -7.51 3.76 5.66
N ILE A 45 -8.47 3.72 6.58
CA ILE A 45 -9.01 2.46 7.11
C ILE A 45 -10.01 1.90 6.10
N ARG A 46 -10.02 0.59 5.89
CA ARG A 46 -10.97 -0.12 4.99
C ARG A 46 -10.81 0.23 3.50
N CYS A 47 -9.66 0.75 3.07
CA CYS A 47 -9.37 0.86 1.65
C CYS A 47 -9.24 -0.53 1.01
N ILE A 48 -9.84 -0.71 -0.17
CA ILE A 48 -9.81 -1.95 -0.94
C ILE A 48 -9.18 -1.66 -2.30
N PHE A 49 -8.04 -2.28 -2.58
CA PHE A 49 -7.36 -2.19 -3.87
C PHE A 49 -7.57 -3.48 -4.65
N GLY A 50 -8.47 -3.41 -5.64
CA GLY A 50 -8.80 -4.50 -6.54
C GLY A 50 -7.93 -4.48 -7.79
N ALA A 51 -6.69 -4.95 -7.74
CA ALA A 51 -5.94 -5.22 -8.97
C ALA A 51 -6.50 -6.50 -9.61
N HIS A 52 -6.87 -6.43 -10.89
CA HIS A 52 -7.45 -7.53 -11.67
C HIS A 52 -6.68 -7.74 -12.98
N GLY A 53 -6.42 -9.01 -13.31
CA GLY A 53 -5.71 -9.39 -14.54
C GLY A 53 -4.29 -8.82 -14.59
N ASN A 54 -3.96 -8.16 -15.69
CA ASN A 54 -2.66 -7.49 -15.89
C ASN A 54 -2.66 -6.00 -15.48
N GLY A 55 -3.73 -5.51 -14.83
CA GLY A 55 -3.81 -4.12 -14.37
C GLY A 55 -2.96 -3.88 -13.13
N SER A 56 -2.06 -2.89 -13.18
CA SER A 56 -1.34 -2.40 -12.00
C SER A 56 -2.06 -1.22 -11.35
N ILE A 57 -1.88 -1.07 -10.04
CA ILE A 57 -2.33 0.11 -9.29
C ILE A 57 -1.09 0.93 -8.96
N GLU A 58 -1.02 2.14 -9.49
CA GLU A 58 0.10 3.06 -9.27
C GLU A 58 -0.39 4.29 -8.52
N ILE A 59 0.06 4.43 -7.27
CA ILE A 59 -0.23 5.57 -6.42
C ILE A 59 1.04 6.42 -6.32
N GLY A 60 0.92 7.69 -6.70
CA GLY A 60 2.03 8.64 -6.70
C GLY A 60 2.50 9.04 -5.30
N ASN A 61 3.36 10.06 -5.27
CA ASN A 61 3.90 10.63 -4.03
C ASN A 61 2.91 11.64 -3.42
N ASN A 62 2.91 11.74 -2.10
CA ASN A 62 2.08 12.69 -1.32
C ASN A 62 0.58 12.51 -1.56
N VAL A 63 0.12 11.27 -1.74
CA VAL A 63 -1.30 10.96 -1.93
C VAL A 63 -1.93 10.65 -0.59
N ALA A 64 -3.15 11.14 -0.36
CA ALA A 64 -3.98 10.73 0.77
C ALA A 64 -5.24 10.07 0.24
N ILE A 65 -5.46 8.81 0.63
CA ILE A 65 -6.65 8.02 0.32
C ILE A 65 -7.37 7.80 1.65
N ALA A 66 -8.58 8.32 1.75
CA ALA A 66 -9.42 8.23 2.95
C ALA A 66 -10.33 7.01 2.92
#